data_AF-A0A918V6U5-F1
#
_entry.id   AF-A0A918V6U5-F1
#
_cell.length_a   1.000
_cell.length_b   1.000
_cell.length_c   1.000
_cell.angle_alpha   90.00
_cell.angle_beta   90.00
_cell.angle_gamma   90.00
#
_symmetry.space_group_name_H-M   'P 1'
#
loop_
_entity.id
_entity.type
_entity.pdbx_description
1 polymer ?
#
loop_
_entity_poly.entity_id
_entity_poly.type
_entity_poly.pdbx_seq_one_letter_code
_entity_poly.pdbx_strand_id
1 'polypeptide(L)'
;MKREIIITADGSSTIHIPEWNEQYHSKHGAIQEAYHVFIKQGLHYYNEETWNQSDKICILEIGFGTGLNAFITLLEAEKLKQPMHYVGVEAYPVSAEEILQLNYVKQLQAERETIRFDKIHKMSWENKHEVSPYFSLTKKQKLFKEIEDKAVFDIIYFDAFGARVQPELWTEDIFLKMYNALKKDGVLVTYSAKGSVRRAMQAVGFIVERLPGPPGKREMLRGIKKDN
;
A
#
# COMPACT_ATOMS: atom_id res chain seq x y z
N MET A 1 21.15 2.66 -9.48
CA MET A 1 20.35 3.82 -9.07
C MET A 1 20.72 4.18 -7.66
N LYS A 2 21.17 5.41 -7.41
CA LYS A 2 21.52 5.87 -6.06
C LYS A 2 20.24 6.06 -5.23
N ARG A 3 20.27 5.64 -3.97
CA ARG A 3 19.18 5.78 -2.99
C ARG A 3 19.73 6.46 -1.74
N GLU A 4 19.00 7.43 -1.20
CA GLU A 4 19.41 8.25 -0.06
C GLU A 4 18.32 8.25 1.01
N ILE A 5 18.67 7.99 2.26
CA ILE A 5 17.72 8.07 3.37
C ILE A 5 17.58 9.52 3.81
N ILE A 6 16.35 10.04 3.82
CA ILE A 6 16.04 11.40 4.27
C ILE A 6 14.93 11.38 5.32
N ILE A 7 14.88 12.42 6.16
CA ILE A 7 13.82 12.59 7.16
C ILE A 7 12.70 13.47 6.58
N THR A 8 11.47 13.01 6.72
CA THR A 8 10.26 13.72 6.31
C THR A 8 9.74 14.63 7.41
N ALA A 9 8.77 15.51 7.11
CA ALA A 9 8.28 16.50 8.06
C ALA A 9 7.59 15.91 9.30
N ASP A 10 7.13 14.66 9.26
CA ASP A 10 6.56 13.97 10.43
C ASP A 10 7.61 13.22 11.27
N GLY A 11 8.91 13.36 10.95
CA GLY A 11 10.03 12.71 11.62
C GLY A 11 10.35 11.29 11.12
N SER A 12 9.50 10.70 10.29
CA SER A 12 9.77 9.40 9.68
C SER A 12 10.78 9.49 8.53
N SER A 13 11.55 8.43 8.32
CA SER A 13 12.47 8.31 7.20
C SER A 13 11.76 7.97 5.89
N THR A 14 12.30 8.38 4.75
CA THR A 14 11.93 7.84 3.43
C THR A 14 13.18 7.64 2.58
N ILE A 15 13.08 6.81 1.55
CA ILE A 15 14.14 6.62 0.56
C ILE A 15 13.91 7.60 -0.59
N HIS A 16 14.90 8.44 -0.87
CA HIS A 16 14.95 9.36 -1.99
C HIS A 16 15.77 8.76 -3.14
N ILE A 17 15.26 8.91 -4.35
CA ILE A 17 15.94 8.57 -5.60
C ILE A 17 16.27 9.89 -6.33
N PRO A 18 17.51 10.40 -6.20
CA PRO A 18 17.88 11.70 -6.77
C PRO A 18 17.71 11.78 -8.28
N GLU A 19 18.02 10.68 -8.99
CA GLU A 19 17.92 10.59 -10.46
C GLU A 19 16.48 10.85 -10.95
N TRP A 20 15.46 10.51 -10.16
CA TRP A 20 14.05 10.71 -10.48
C TRP A 20 13.46 11.97 -9.82
N ASN A 21 14.21 12.56 -8.89
CA ASN A 21 13.70 13.52 -7.91
C ASN A 21 12.39 13.02 -7.30
N GLU A 22 12.38 11.75 -6.87
CA GLU A 22 11.19 11.06 -6.36
C GLU A 22 11.54 10.28 -5.09
N GLN A 23 10.56 10.08 -4.22
CA GLN A 23 10.75 9.39 -2.95
C GLN A 23 9.76 8.22 -2.85
N TYR A 24 10.07 7.23 -2.02
CA TYR A 24 9.15 6.12 -1.74
C TYR A 24 7.89 6.60 -1.02
N HIS A 25 8.01 7.66 -0.22
CA HIS A 25 6.92 8.26 0.55
C HIS A 25 7.03 9.78 0.53
N SER A 26 5.91 10.48 0.74
CA SER A 26 5.88 11.94 0.80
C SER A 26 6.89 12.55 1.77
N LYS A 27 7.60 13.60 1.32
CA LYS A 27 8.46 14.43 2.18
C LYS A 27 7.68 15.17 3.29
N HIS A 28 6.36 15.31 3.15
CA HIS A 28 5.51 15.92 4.16
C HIS A 28 5.18 14.99 5.33
N GLY A 29 5.54 13.70 5.23
CA GLY A 29 5.37 12.72 6.30
C GLY A 29 5.01 11.36 5.74
N ALA A 30 5.91 10.38 5.85
CA ALA A 30 5.65 9.04 5.33
C ALA A 30 4.58 8.32 6.14
N ILE A 31 4.66 8.39 7.47
CA ILE A 31 3.70 7.75 8.37
C ILE A 31 2.34 8.46 8.27
N GLN A 32 2.32 9.80 8.24
CA GLN A 32 1.08 10.56 8.10
C GLN A 32 0.38 10.27 6.78
N GLU A 33 1.14 10.19 5.67
CA GLU A 33 0.60 9.78 4.38
C GLU A 33 0.05 8.36 4.44
N ALA A 34 0.78 7.39 4.99
CA ALA A 34 0.33 6.00 5.06
C ALA A 34 -0.97 5.83 5.88
N TYR A 35 -1.06 6.47 7.04
CA TYR A 35 -2.26 6.44 7.87
C TYR A 35 -3.46 7.12 7.20
N HIS A 36 -3.27 8.26 6.55
CA HIS A 36 -4.37 8.96 5.87
C HIS A 36 -4.79 8.23 4.59
N VAL A 37 -3.80 8.05 3.71
CA VAL A 37 -3.62 7.05 2.66
C VAL A 37 -4.50 5.82 2.68
N PHE A 38 -3.90 4.81 3.29
CA PHE A 38 -4.19 3.40 3.12
C PHE A 38 -4.99 2.90 4.31
N ILE A 39 -4.67 3.38 5.51
CA ILE A 39 -5.38 2.95 6.72
C ILE A 39 -6.75 3.62 6.82
N LYS A 40 -6.82 4.94 6.91
CA LYS A 40 -8.09 5.65 7.12
C LYS A 40 -9.03 5.51 5.92
N GLN A 41 -8.54 5.84 4.72
CA GLN A 41 -9.41 5.86 3.52
C GLN A 41 -9.53 4.49 2.83
N GLY A 42 -8.70 3.52 3.20
CA GLY A 42 -8.74 2.15 2.69
C GLY A 42 -9.26 1.17 3.74
N LEU A 43 -8.42 0.75 4.69
CA LEU A 43 -8.74 -0.29 5.68
C LEU A 43 -9.93 0.07 6.58
N HIS A 44 -9.89 1.21 7.26
CA HIS A 44 -10.95 1.62 8.18
C HIS A 44 -12.25 1.85 7.42
N TYR A 45 -12.19 2.55 6.27
CA TYR A 45 -13.34 2.71 5.38
C TYR A 45 -13.96 1.36 4.98
N TYR A 46 -13.16 0.41 4.49
CA TYR A 46 -13.68 -0.91 4.11
C TYR A 46 -14.32 -1.63 5.30
N ASN A 47 -13.63 -1.64 6.45
CA ASN A 47 -14.09 -2.30 7.67
C ASN A 47 -15.37 -1.68 8.26
N GLU A 48 -15.58 -0.37 8.09
CA GLU A 48 -16.80 0.33 8.50
C GLU A 48 -17.98 0.07 7.56
N GLU A 49 -17.74 0.05 6.24
CA GLU A 49 -18.78 -0.14 5.23
C GLU A 49 -19.21 -1.61 5.09
N THR A 50 -18.30 -2.57 5.26
CA THR A 50 -18.61 -4.00 5.23
C THR A 50 -18.81 -4.51 6.66
N TRP A 51 -20.06 -4.50 7.13
CA TRP A 51 -20.46 -4.94 8.48
C TRP A 51 -20.32 -6.46 8.75
N ASN A 52 -19.33 -7.14 8.17
CA ASN A 52 -19.11 -8.56 8.42
C ASN A 52 -17.81 -8.78 9.21
N GLN A 53 -17.89 -8.56 10.53
CA GLN A 53 -16.77 -8.68 11.49
C GLN A 53 -16.12 -10.08 11.55
N SER A 54 -16.61 -11.08 10.82
CA SER A 54 -16.14 -12.46 10.91
C SER A 54 -15.31 -12.95 9.71
N ASP A 55 -15.18 -12.16 8.65
CA ASP A 55 -14.41 -12.57 7.48
C ASP A 55 -13.00 -11.97 7.50
N LYS A 56 -12.02 -12.77 7.08
CA LYS A 56 -10.63 -12.34 6.91
C LYS A 56 -10.52 -11.35 5.75
N ILE A 57 -9.87 -10.21 5.98
CA ILE A 57 -9.63 -9.17 4.97
C ILE A 57 -8.36 -9.51 4.17
N CYS A 58 -8.46 -9.60 2.85
CA CYS A 58 -7.34 -9.80 1.94
C CYS A 58 -6.93 -8.46 1.30
N ILE A 59 -5.67 -8.06 1.49
CA ILE A 59 -5.12 -6.78 1.02
C ILE A 59 -4.01 -7.05 0.01
N LEU A 60 -4.02 -6.32 -1.10
CA LEU A 60 -2.93 -6.29 -2.08
C LEU A 60 -2.29 -4.91 -2.07
N GLU A 61 -0.97 -4.86 -1.93
CA GLU A 61 -0.17 -3.66 -2.12
C GLU A 61 0.61 -3.74 -3.42
N ILE A 62 0.50 -2.67 -4.19
CA ILE A 62 1.25 -2.42 -5.42
C ILE A 62 2.43 -1.53 -5.06
N GLY A 63 3.61 -2.14 -4.94
CA GLY A 63 4.83 -1.49 -4.44
C GLY A 63 5.05 -1.76 -2.96
N PHE A 64 5.49 -2.97 -2.60
CA PHE A 64 5.82 -3.29 -1.21
C PHE A 64 6.88 -2.35 -0.62
N GLY A 65 7.83 -1.90 -1.46
CA GLY A 65 8.79 -0.85 -1.16
C GLY A 65 9.50 -1.06 0.18
N THR A 66 9.30 -0.10 1.09
CA THR A 66 9.94 -0.10 2.42
C THR A 66 9.17 -0.91 3.48
N GLY A 67 8.08 -1.58 3.12
CA GLY A 67 7.22 -2.32 4.04
C GLY A 67 6.43 -1.47 5.03
N LEU A 68 6.34 -0.14 4.82
CA LEU A 68 5.68 0.77 5.77
C LEU A 68 4.19 0.49 5.90
N ASN A 69 3.47 0.43 4.77
CA ASN A 69 2.03 0.17 4.79
C ASN A 69 1.72 -1.23 5.34
N ALA A 70 2.54 -2.23 4.99
CA ALA A 70 2.42 -3.58 5.53
C ALA A 70 2.63 -3.61 7.06
N PHE A 71 3.64 -2.89 7.57
CA PHE A 71 3.90 -2.82 9.00
C PHE A 71 2.77 -2.10 9.76
N ILE A 72 2.32 -0.94 9.28
CA ILE A 72 1.19 -0.24 9.90
C ILE A 72 -0.08 -1.09 9.85
N THR A 73 -0.33 -1.78 8.74
CA THR A 73 -1.48 -2.69 8.62
C THR A 73 -1.40 -3.86 9.60
N LEU A 74 -0.20 -4.40 9.86
CA LEU A 74 0.01 -5.39 10.92
C LEU A 74 -0.37 -4.82 12.30
N LEU A 75 0.06 -3.60 12.62
CA LEU A 75 -0.28 -2.96 13.90
C LEU A 75 -1.81 -2.76 14.05
N GLU A 76 -2.47 -2.32 12.97
CA GLU A 76 -3.92 -2.16 12.94
C GLU A 76 -4.65 -3.50 13.03
N ALA A 77 -4.15 -4.56 12.39
CA ALA A 77 -4.73 -5.90 12.49
C ALA A 77 -4.74 -6.43 13.93
N GLU A 78 -3.64 -6.25 14.67
CA GLU A 78 -3.54 -6.63 16.08
C GLU A 78 -4.47 -5.79 16.97
N LYS A 79 -4.55 -4.48 16.72
CA LYS A 79 -5.41 -3.55 17.47
C LYS A 79 -6.89 -3.85 17.27
N LEU A 80 -7.30 -4.11 16.03
CA LEU A 80 -8.68 -4.41 15.66
C LEU A 80 -9.06 -5.87 15.94
N LYS A 81 -8.07 -6.75 16.20
CA LYS A 81 -8.25 -8.21 16.26
C LYS A 81 -8.95 -8.76 15.02
N GLN A 82 -8.65 -8.16 13.87
CA GLN A 82 -9.26 -8.47 12.59
C GLN A 82 -8.26 -9.30 11.77
N PRO A 83 -8.56 -10.56 11.42
CA PRO A 83 -7.66 -11.36 10.59
C PRO A 83 -7.44 -10.70 9.22
N MET A 84 -6.18 -10.54 8.85
CA MET A 84 -5.75 -9.95 7.58
C MET A 84 -4.74 -10.85 6.87
N HIS A 85 -4.92 -10.98 5.56
CA HIS A 85 -3.93 -11.54 4.65
C HIS A 85 -3.41 -10.45 3.72
N TYR A 86 -2.15 -10.09 3.90
CA TYR A 86 -1.50 -9.04 3.13
C TYR A 86 -0.63 -9.65 2.04
N VAL A 87 -0.73 -9.11 0.83
CA VAL A 87 0.11 -9.49 -0.32
C VAL A 87 0.82 -8.24 -0.82
N GLY A 88 2.14 -8.19 -0.70
CA GLY A 88 2.95 -7.11 -1.26
C GLY A 88 3.59 -7.53 -2.58
N VAL A 89 3.38 -6.76 -3.65
CA VAL A 89 4.06 -6.99 -4.94
C VAL A 89 5.15 -5.96 -5.13
N GLU A 90 6.35 -6.41 -5.50
CA GLU A 90 7.51 -5.54 -5.72
C GLU A 90 8.43 -6.14 -6.77
N ALA A 91 8.87 -5.36 -7.75
CA ALA A 91 9.78 -5.85 -8.78
C ALA A 91 11.25 -5.72 -8.33
N TYR A 92 11.56 -4.69 -7.54
CA TYR A 92 12.92 -4.31 -7.18
C TYR A 92 13.04 -4.06 -5.67
N PRO A 93 13.08 -5.13 -4.85
CA PRO A 93 13.10 -5.03 -3.39
C PRO A 93 14.17 -4.08 -2.85
N VAL A 94 13.82 -3.35 -1.80
CA VAL A 94 14.76 -2.52 -1.02
C VAL A 94 15.77 -3.43 -0.32
N SER A 95 17.05 -3.01 -0.27
CA SER A 95 18.09 -3.84 0.34
C SER A 95 17.93 -3.91 1.87
N ALA A 96 18.42 -4.97 2.50
CA ALA A 96 18.38 -5.08 3.96
C ALA A 96 19.14 -3.93 4.65
N GLU A 97 20.24 -3.46 4.06
CA GLU A 97 21.04 -2.33 4.55
C GLU A 97 20.25 -1.01 4.52
N GLU A 98 19.43 -0.81 3.49
CA GLU A 98 18.54 0.36 3.39
C GLU A 98 17.40 0.27 4.40
N ILE A 99 16.79 -0.91 4.57
CA ILE A 99 15.72 -1.11 5.57
C ILE A 99 16.20 -0.84 6.99
N LEU A 100 17.41 -1.26 7.35
CA LEU A 100 17.99 -1.03 8.67
C LEU A 100 18.19 0.45 9.03
N GLN A 101 18.26 1.32 8.02
CA GLN A 101 18.38 2.77 8.23
C GLN A 101 17.03 3.46 8.44
N LEU A 102 15.91 2.74 8.26
CA LEU A 102 14.57 3.30 8.41
C LEU A 102 14.17 3.35 9.89
N ASN A 103 13.53 4.44 10.30
CA ASN A 103 13.21 4.71 11.69
C ASN A 103 11.76 4.40 12.07
N TYR A 104 11.03 3.64 11.25
CA TYR A 104 9.58 3.44 11.39
C TYR A 104 9.16 2.89 12.74
N VAL A 105 9.85 1.87 13.25
CA VAL A 105 9.55 1.26 14.55
C VAL A 105 9.59 2.30 15.68
N LYS A 106 10.64 3.13 15.69
CA LYS A 106 10.80 4.20 16.68
C LYS A 106 9.76 5.30 16.49
N GLN A 107 9.54 5.73 15.25
CA GLN A 107 8.64 6.85 14.97
C GLN A 107 7.16 6.50 15.20
N LEU A 108 6.80 5.22 15.04
CA LEU A 108 5.49 4.68 15.39
C LEU A 108 5.35 4.34 16.89
N GLN A 109 6.40 4.51 17.70
CA GLN A 109 6.44 4.10 19.11
C GLN A 109 6.07 2.62 19.29
N ALA A 110 6.57 1.79 18.38
CA ALA A 110 6.25 0.38 18.23
C ALA A 110 7.44 -0.52 18.57
N GLU A 111 8.29 -0.15 19.53
CA GLU A 111 9.54 -0.85 19.87
C GLU A 111 9.31 -2.33 20.21
N ARG A 112 8.15 -2.67 20.78
CA ARG A 112 7.74 -4.06 21.06
C ARG A 112 7.55 -4.90 19.81
N GLU A 113 7.34 -4.26 18.66
CA GLU A 113 7.06 -4.89 17.36
C GLU A 113 8.30 -4.96 16.48
N THR A 114 9.49 -4.57 16.98
CA THR A 114 10.78 -4.65 16.26
C THR A 114 11.01 -6.03 15.65
N ILE A 115 10.72 -7.11 16.40
CA ILE A 115 10.90 -8.48 15.93
C ILE A 115 9.97 -8.79 14.75
N ARG A 116 8.73 -8.28 14.78
CA ARG A 116 7.76 -8.47 13.69
C ARG A 116 8.11 -7.63 12.47
N PHE A 117 8.60 -6.40 12.67
CA PHE A 117 9.15 -5.56 11.61
C PHE A 117 10.33 -6.23 10.90
N ASP A 118 11.27 -6.80 11.65
CA ASP A 118 12.37 -7.59 11.10
C ASP A 118 11.87 -8.82 10.33
N LYS A 119 10.88 -9.52 10.89
CA LYS A 119 10.30 -10.73 10.30
C LYS A 119 9.67 -10.44 8.93
N ILE A 120 8.90 -9.35 8.75
CA ILE A 120 8.30 -9.01 7.45
C ILE A 120 9.35 -8.78 6.35
N HIS A 121 10.54 -8.30 6.72
CA HIS A 121 11.63 -8.08 5.77
C HIS A 121 12.44 -9.35 5.50
N LYS A 122 12.71 -10.18 6.52
CA LYS A 122 13.57 -11.38 6.43
C LYS A 122 12.87 -12.61 5.86
N MET A 123 11.54 -12.68 5.88
CA MET A 123 10.81 -13.83 5.34
C MET A 123 11.03 -14.00 3.83
N SER A 124 10.94 -15.25 3.36
CA SER A 124 11.09 -15.58 1.94
C SER A 124 9.96 -15.01 1.08
N TRP A 125 10.29 -14.70 -0.17
CA TRP A 125 9.32 -14.34 -1.21
C TRP A 125 8.52 -15.58 -1.67
N GLU A 126 7.40 -15.34 -2.33
CA GLU A 126 6.44 -16.29 -2.91
C GLU A 126 5.70 -17.21 -1.92
N ASN A 127 6.06 -17.18 -0.65
CA ASN A 127 5.45 -18.02 0.38
C ASN A 127 4.59 -17.19 1.32
N LYS A 128 3.49 -17.77 1.78
CA LYS A 128 2.66 -17.18 2.84
C LYS A 128 3.30 -17.47 4.19
N HIS A 129 3.48 -16.42 4.99
CA HIS A 129 4.00 -16.50 6.35
C HIS A 129 3.01 -15.91 7.35
N GLU A 130 2.75 -16.61 8.45
CA GLU A 130 2.05 -16.02 9.59
C GLU A 130 3.02 -15.16 10.40
N VAL A 131 2.69 -13.88 10.57
CA VAL A 131 3.50 -12.92 11.32
C VAL A 131 2.94 -12.79 12.74
N SER A 132 1.63 -12.80 12.87
CA SER A 132 0.86 -12.79 14.12
C SER A 132 -0.48 -13.53 13.95
N PRO A 133 -1.26 -13.74 15.03
CA PRO A 133 -2.59 -14.38 14.92
C PRO A 133 -3.57 -13.65 14.00
N TYR A 134 -3.40 -12.33 13.84
CA TYR A 134 -4.29 -11.50 13.01
C TYR A 134 -3.65 -11.05 11.70
N PHE A 135 -2.38 -11.39 11.42
CA PHE A 135 -1.70 -10.92 10.22
C PHE A 135 -0.80 -11.99 9.59
N SER A 136 -1.03 -12.22 8.30
CA SER A 136 -0.17 -13.04 7.44
C SER A 136 0.29 -12.25 6.22
N LEU A 137 1.52 -12.49 5.78
CA LEU A 137 2.15 -11.79 4.67
C LEU A 137 2.61 -12.77 3.59
N THR A 138 2.34 -12.44 2.33
CA THR A 138 3.01 -13.02 1.16
C THR A 138 3.66 -11.88 0.39
N LYS A 139 4.97 -11.95 0.15
CA LYS A 139 5.66 -11.01 -0.75
C LYS A 139 5.85 -11.67 -2.11
N LYS A 140 5.48 -11.00 -3.21
CA LYS A 140 5.64 -11.51 -4.58
C LYS A 140 6.62 -10.63 -5.37
N GLN A 141 7.72 -11.22 -5.85
CA GLN A 141 8.75 -10.49 -6.59
C GLN A 141 8.45 -10.54 -8.09
N LYS A 142 7.62 -9.62 -8.56
CA LYS A 142 7.17 -9.58 -9.95
C LYS A 142 6.71 -8.19 -10.38
N LEU A 143 6.61 -7.98 -11.68
CA LEU A 143 6.05 -6.76 -12.26
C LEU A 143 4.53 -6.71 -12.06
N PHE A 144 3.97 -5.51 -11.92
CA PHE A 144 2.53 -5.34 -11.72
C PHE A 144 1.70 -5.87 -12.89
N LYS A 145 2.25 -5.85 -14.11
CA LYS A 145 1.62 -6.46 -15.30
C LYS A 145 1.50 -7.98 -15.22
N GLU A 146 2.23 -8.65 -14.33
CA GLU A 146 2.19 -10.11 -14.12
C GLU A 146 1.19 -10.49 -13.02
N ILE A 147 0.36 -9.54 -12.58
CA ILE A 147 -0.77 -9.81 -11.69
C ILE A 147 -1.93 -10.35 -12.53
N GLU A 148 -2.40 -11.53 -12.15
CA GLU A 148 -3.49 -12.28 -12.79
C GLU A 148 -4.54 -12.74 -11.77
N ASP A 149 -4.41 -12.32 -10.51
CA ASP A 149 -5.36 -12.62 -9.44
C ASP A 149 -6.77 -12.14 -9.85
N LYS A 150 -7.80 -12.93 -9.53
CA LYS A 150 -9.21 -12.63 -9.86
C LYS A 150 -10.10 -12.76 -8.63
N ALA A 151 -10.75 -11.67 -8.23
CA ALA A 151 -11.66 -11.62 -7.08
C ALA A 151 -11.03 -12.20 -5.79
N VAL A 152 -9.77 -11.86 -5.52
CA VAL A 152 -9.02 -12.35 -4.35
C VAL A 152 -8.98 -11.33 -3.23
N PHE A 153 -8.93 -10.04 -3.58
CA PHE A 153 -8.64 -8.98 -2.62
C PHE A 153 -9.87 -8.14 -2.31
N ASP A 154 -9.98 -7.77 -1.04
CA ASP A 154 -10.98 -6.84 -0.53
C ASP A 154 -10.49 -5.40 -0.70
N ILE A 155 -9.18 -5.18 -0.51
CA ILE A 155 -8.55 -3.86 -0.57
C ILE A 155 -7.29 -3.90 -1.45
N ILE A 156 -7.10 -2.87 -2.26
CA ILE A 156 -5.84 -2.58 -2.95
C ILE A 156 -5.26 -1.26 -2.44
N TYR A 157 -4.03 -1.32 -1.93
CA TYR A 157 -3.18 -0.16 -1.73
C TYR A 157 -2.35 0.05 -2.99
N PHE A 158 -2.71 1.05 -3.78
CA PHE A 158 -1.99 1.36 -5.00
C PHE A 158 -0.92 2.42 -4.74
N ASP A 159 0.26 1.95 -4.35
CA ASP A 159 1.40 2.76 -3.88
C ASP A 159 2.61 2.67 -4.82
N ALA A 160 2.34 2.79 -6.12
CA ALA A 160 3.38 2.89 -7.13
C ALA A 160 4.04 4.28 -7.12
N PHE A 161 5.26 4.41 -7.64
CA PHE A 161 5.84 5.73 -7.91
C PHE A 161 4.96 6.53 -8.87
N GLY A 162 4.95 7.85 -8.70
CA GLY A 162 3.99 8.71 -9.37
C GLY A 162 4.06 8.66 -10.90
N ALA A 163 2.93 8.87 -11.56
CA ALA A 163 2.81 8.81 -13.02
C ALA A 163 3.71 9.78 -13.82
N ARG A 164 4.43 10.69 -13.13
CA ARG A 164 5.45 11.53 -13.76
C ARG A 164 6.70 10.71 -14.08
N VAL A 165 7.10 9.81 -13.17
CA VAL A 165 8.33 9.02 -13.28
C VAL A 165 8.08 7.65 -13.88
N GLN A 166 6.92 7.05 -13.61
CA GLN A 166 6.55 5.73 -14.12
C GLN A 166 5.12 5.73 -14.69
N PRO A 167 4.84 6.50 -15.77
CA PRO A 167 3.50 6.62 -16.36
C PRO A 167 2.89 5.28 -16.77
N GLU A 168 3.71 4.30 -17.15
CA GLU A 168 3.30 2.95 -17.57
C GLU A 168 2.52 2.19 -16.49
N LEU A 169 2.75 2.52 -15.22
CA LEU A 169 2.06 1.90 -14.08
C LEU A 169 0.64 2.45 -13.88
N TRP A 170 0.31 3.58 -14.50
CA TRP A 170 -0.96 4.31 -14.27
C TRP A 170 -1.89 4.24 -15.48
N THR A 171 -1.80 3.15 -16.23
CA THR A 171 -2.55 2.90 -17.46
C THR A 171 -3.83 2.12 -17.20
N GLU A 172 -4.77 2.16 -18.16
CA GLU A 172 -5.99 1.34 -18.11
C GLU A 172 -5.68 -0.15 -17.99
N ASP A 173 -4.64 -0.65 -18.66
CA ASP A 173 -4.24 -2.06 -18.57
C ASP A 173 -3.87 -2.49 -17.14
N ILE A 174 -3.15 -1.63 -16.41
CA ILE A 174 -2.80 -1.90 -15.01
C ILE A 174 -4.04 -1.79 -14.13
N PHE A 175 -4.86 -0.76 -14.30
CA PHE A 175 -6.08 -0.62 -13.50
C PHE A 175 -7.09 -1.74 -13.79
N LEU A 176 -7.14 -2.29 -15.00
CA LEU A 176 -7.98 -3.44 -15.33
C LEU A 176 -7.54 -4.69 -14.55
N LYS A 177 -6.23 -4.89 -14.38
CA LYS A 177 -5.71 -5.96 -13.51
C LYS A 177 -6.13 -5.74 -12.06
N MET A 178 -6.07 -4.51 -11.56
CA MET A 178 -6.51 -4.18 -10.20
C MET A 178 -8.02 -4.41 -10.03
N TYR A 179 -8.81 -3.98 -11.00
CA TYR A 179 -10.24 -4.19 -11.02
C TYR A 179 -10.59 -5.68 -11.02
N ASN A 180 -9.88 -6.49 -11.80
CA ASN A 180 -10.07 -7.94 -11.82
C ASN A 180 -9.66 -8.60 -10.51
N ALA A 181 -8.56 -8.14 -9.89
CA ALA A 181 -8.04 -8.69 -8.64
C ALA A 181 -8.96 -8.42 -7.43
N LEU A 182 -9.70 -7.30 -7.44
CA LEU A 182 -10.67 -7.00 -6.40
C LEU A 182 -11.92 -7.90 -6.47
N LYS A 183 -12.41 -8.29 -5.30
CA LYS A 183 -13.75 -8.84 -5.11
C LYS A 183 -14.81 -7.77 -5.39
N LYS A 184 -16.06 -8.21 -5.49
CA LYS A 184 -17.22 -7.32 -5.43
C LYS A 184 -17.14 -6.46 -4.16
N ASP A 185 -17.52 -5.19 -4.28
CA ASP A 185 -17.47 -4.17 -3.23
C ASP A 185 -16.05 -3.85 -2.72
N GLY A 186 -15.02 -4.39 -3.38
CA GLY A 186 -13.63 -4.15 -3.05
C GLY A 186 -13.20 -2.72 -3.37
N VAL A 187 -12.21 -2.24 -2.62
CA VAL A 187 -11.77 -0.84 -2.61
C VAL A 187 -10.32 -0.71 -3.04
N LEU A 188 -10.03 0.20 -3.96
CA LEU A 188 -8.68 0.64 -4.29
C LEU A 188 -8.47 2.06 -3.75
N VAL A 189 -7.35 2.31 -3.08
CA VAL A 189 -6.94 3.66 -2.67
C VAL A 189 -5.54 4.00 -3.17
N THR A 190 -5.34 5.28 -3.50
CA THR A 190 -4.05 5.79 -3.94
C THR A 190 -3.88 7.26 -3.58
N TYR A 191 -2.64 7.68 -3.30
CA TYR A 191 -2.33 9.08 -3.01
C TYR A 191 -2.49 9.98 -4.24
N SER A 192 -2.50 9.41 -5.45
CA SER A 192 -2.53 10.17 -6.70
C SER A 192 -3.92 10.73 -6.97
N ALA A 193 -3.99 12.00 -7.38
CA ALA A 193 -5.23 12.67 -7.81
C ALA A 193 -5.18 13.17 -9.25
N LYS A 194 -4.23 12.69 -10.06
CA LYS A 194 -4.10 13.12 -11.45
C LYS A 194 -5.37 12.79 -12.25
N GLY A 195 -5.78 13.72 -13.11
CA GLY A 195 -6.97 13.54 -13.95
C GLY A 195 -6.86 12.34 -14.91
N SER A 196 -5.66 12.02 -15.40
CA SER A 196 -5.42 10.83 -16.23
C SER A 196 -5.65 9.54 -15.45
N VAL A 197 -5.16 9.47 -14.21
CA VAL A 197 -5.34 8.32 -13.31
C VAL A 197 -6.83 8.07 -13.04
N ARG A 198 -7.57 9.14 -12.69
CA ARG A 198 -9.02 9.04 -12.48
C ARG A 198 -9.73 8.47 -13.71
N ARG A 199 -9.45 9.00 -14.90
CA ARG A 199 -10.08 8.54 -16.14
C ARG A 199 -9.74 7.08 -16.43
N ALA A 200 -8.49 6.67 -16.24
CA ALA A 200 -8.08 5.28 -16.44
C ALA A 200 -8.80 4.32 -15.48
N MET A 201 -8.95 4.69 -14.20
CA MET A 201 -9.74 3.91 -13.23
C MET A 201 -11.22 3.84 -13.64
N GLN A 202 -11.82 4.95 -14.08
CA GLN A 202 -13.22 4.98 -14.52
C GLN A 202 -13.43 4.14 -15.78
N ALA A 203 -12.49 4.15 -16.73
CA ALA A 203 -12.58 3.40 -17.98
C ALA A 203 -12.66 1.89 -17.77
N VAL A 204 -12.04 1.37 -16.70
CA VAL A 204 -12.08 -0.07 -16.36
C VAL A 204 -13.25 -0.46 -15.45
N GLY A 205 -14.09 0.51 -15.06
CA GLY A 205 -15.33 0.26 -14.31
C GLY A 205 -15.32 0.66 -12.83
N PHE A 206 -14.26 1.29 -12.31
CA PHE A 206 -14.31 1.79 -10.93
C PHE A 206 -15.29 2.96 -10.79
N ILE A 207 -16.09 2.94 -9.72
CA ILE A 207 -16.71 4.17 -9.20
C ILE A 207 -15.63 4.94 -8.46
N VAL A 208 -15.22 6.09 -8.98
CA VAL A 208 -14.08 6.84 -8.45
C VAL A 208 -14.53 8.10 -7.70
N GLU A 209 -14.08 8.22 -6.46
CA GLU A 209 -14.31 9.36 -5.59
C GLU A 209 -13.02 10.16 -5.40
N ARG A 210 -13.18 11.47 -5.21
CA ARG A 210 -12.10 12.36 -4.78
C ARG A 210 -12.24 12.63 -3.30
N LEU A 211 -11.17 12.39 -2.56
CA LEU A 211 -11.14 12.58 -1.12
C LEU A 211 -10.09 13.64 -0.77
N PRO A 212 -10.19 14.32 0.38
CA PRO A 212 -9.12 15.18 0.88
C PRO A 212 -7.80 14.41 0.92
N GLY A 213 -6.74 14.99 0.38
CA GLY A 213 -5.41 14.38 0.35
C GLY A 213 -4.70 14.40 1.72
N PRO A 214 -3.60 13.65 1.86
CA PRO A 214 -2.71 13.74 3.01
C PRO A 214 -1.98 15.09 3.05
N PRO A 215 -1.27 15.44 4.14
CA PRO A 215 -0.45 16.65 4.20
C PRO A 215 0.43 16.86 2.97
N GLY A 216 0.33 18.05 2.37
CA GLY A 216 1.04 18.40 1.13
C GLY A 216 0.29 18.05 -0.17
N LYS A 217 -0.83 17.32 -0.13
CA LYS A 217 -1.67 17.00 -1.28
C LYS A 217 -3.10 17.47 -1.06
N ARG A 218 -3.72 18.08 -2.08
CA ARG A 218 -5.10 18.59 -1.98
C ARG A 218 -6.14 17.47 -2.02
N GLU A 219 -5.95 16.54 -2.94
CA GLU A 219 -6.88 15.45 -3.21
C GLU A 219 -6.11 14.13 -3.27
N MET A 220 -6.85 13.04 -3.09
CA MET A 220 -6.46 11.66 -3.38
C MET A 220 -7.65 10.93 -4.04
N LEU A 221 -7.45 9.70 -4.50
CA LEU A 221 -8.52 8.92 -5.14
C LEU A 221 -8.82 7.62 -4.39
N ARG A 222 -10.11 7.28 -4.39
CA ARG A 222 -10.62 5.95 -4.03
C ARG A 222 -11.47 5.42 -5.18
N GLY A 223 -11.24 4.18 -5.57
CA GLY A 223 -12.05 3.45 -6.54
C GLY A 223 -12.79 2.30 -5.86
N ILE A 224 -14.07 2.14 -6.16
CA ILE A 224 -14.90 1.05 -5.63
C ILE A 224 -15.37 0.19 -6.79
N LYS A 225 -15.22 -1.13 -6.66
CA LYS A 225 -15.77 -2.10 -7.61
C LYS A 225 -17.20 -2.46 -7.19
N LYS A 226 -18.20 -1.92 -7.88
CA LYS A 226 -19.60 -2.32 -7.72
C LYS A 226 -20.00 -3.33 -8.79
N ASP A 227 -21.14 -3.98 -8.59
CA ASP A 227 -21.77 -4.76 -9.67
C ASP A 227 -22.10 -3.82 -10.83
N ASN A 228 -21.80 -4.29 -12.05
CA ASN A 228 -22.43 -3.77 -13.27
C ASN A 228 -23.75 -4.49 -13.50
#